data_AF-A0A7V0IFE2-F1
#
_entry.id   AF-A0A7V0IFE2-F1
#
_cell.length_a   1.000
_cell.length_b   1.000
_cell.length_c   1.000
_cell.angle_alpha   90.00
_cell.angle_beta   90.00
_cell.angle_gamma   90.00
#
_symmetry.space_group_name_H-M   'P 1'
#
loop_
_entity.id
_entity.type
_entity.pdbx_description
1 polymer ?
#
loop_
_entity_poly.entity_id
_entity_poly.type
_entity_poly.pdbx_seq_one_letter_code
_entity_poly.pdbx_strand_id
1 'polypeptide(L)'
;VYGGAFAIRIGKFLIIGHSEPMLVHRASIEPGETIVLDNDLGEIEAELVPPPADFSQKPPNEAYISYSGEKILIAPYSEGIYFRPLGGVSMKLSSFLKKRGIPAIFRRGIPLVFVGRQLAWVAGTEISEQFKITGGEKTVLKLTWRGEFPRLLSAITKSGRRAG
;
A
#
# COMPACT_ATOMS: atom_id res chain seq x y z
N VAL A 1 -24.61 1.01 0.58
CA VAL A 1 -24.03 2.37 0.73
C VAL A 1 -23.87 2.60 2.23
N TYR A 2 -22.65 2.51 2.77
CA TYR A 2 -22.46 2.77 4.20
C TYR A 2 -22.48 4.28 4.38
N GLY A 3 -23.57 4.79 4.93
CA GLY A 3 -23.77 6.21 5.22
C GLY A 3 -22.82 6.68 6.31
N GLY A 4 -21.68 7.22 5.88
CA GLY A 4 -21.05 8.40 6.44
C GLY A 4 -20.47 8.36 7.85
N ALA A 5 -20.95 7.53 8.79
CA ALA A 5 -20.47 7.54 10.17
C ALA A 5 -19.58 6.33 10.49
N PHE A 6 -18.50 6.57 11.21
CA PHE A 6 -17.64 5.50 11.73
C PHE A 6 -17.32 5.69 13.21
N ALA A 7 -17.06 4.56 13.87
CA ALA A 7 -16.54 4.51 15.22
C ALA A 7 -15.27 3.65 15.24
N ILE A 8 -14.16 4.18 15.78
CA ILE A 8 -12.90 3.45 15.96
C ILE A 8 -12.47 3.59 17.41
N ARG A 9 -12.08 2.49 18.03
CA ARG A 9 -11.41 2.50 19.33
C ARG A 9 -9.90 2.41 19.14
N ILE A 10 -9.17 3.38 19.69
CA ILE A 10 -7.70 3.38 19.74
C ILE A 10 -7.29 3.51 21.22
N GLY A 11 -6.85 2.41 21.83
CA GLY A 11 -6.54 2.36 23.26
C GLY A 11 -7.76 2.70 24.13
N LYS A 12 -7.66 3.78 24.91
CA LYS A 12 -8.74 4.31 25.77
C LYS A 12 -9.66 5.32 25.05
N PHE A 13 -9.39 5.64 23.79
CA PHE A 13 -10.15 6.63 23.03
C PHE A 13 -11.15 5.97 22.10
N LEU A 14 -12.37 6.52 22.04
CA LEU A 14 -13.38 6.22 21.04
C LEU A 14 -13.51 7.44 20.12
N ILE A 15 -13.22 7.26 18.84
CA ILE A 15 -13.36 8.29 17.81
C ILE A 15 -14.66 8.00 17.08
N ILE A 16 -15.58 8.97 17.06
CA ILE A 16 -16.82 8.92 16.28
C ILE A 16 -16.76 10.09 15.32
N GLY A 17 -16.92 9.81 14.03
CA GLY A 17 -16.83 10.84 13.00
C GLY A 17 -17.77 10.55 11.85
N HIS A 18 -18.15 11.61 11.14
CA HIS A 18 -18.75 11.50 9.83
C HIS A 18 -17.66 11.76 8.78
N SER A 19 -17.37 10.81 7.90
CA SER A 19 -16.53 11.07 6.73
C SER A 19 -17.10 10.38 5.50
N GLU A 20 -16.94 11.04 4.36
CA GLU A 20 -16.94 10.33 3.10
C GLU A 20 -15.83 9.28 3.14
N PRO A 21 -16.06 8.07 2.62
CA PRO A 21 -15.05 7.03 2.66
C PRO A 21 -13.85 7.46 1.81
N MET A 22 -12.70 7.68 2.44
CA MET A 22 -11.45 7.93 1.73
C MET A 22 -11.20 6.76 0.77
N LEU A 23 -11.24 7.05 -0.53
CA LEU A 23 -11.25 6.04 -1.56
C LEU A 23 -10.17 6.34 -2.59
N VAL A 24 -9.27 5.39 -2.78
CA VAL A 24 -8.38 5.41 -3.93
C VAL A 24 -9.21 5.21 -5.20
N HIS A 25 -9.09 6.12 -6.16
CA HIS A 25 -9.67 5.94 -7.48
C HIS A 25 -8.77 5.07 -8.35
N ARG A 26 -9.38 4.30 -9.25
CA ARG A 26 -8.60 3.50 -10.20
C ARG A 26 -7.92 4.41 -11.21
N ALA A 27 -6.64 4.19 -11.43
CA ALA A 27 -5.87 4.94 -12.41
C ALA A 27 -4.67 4.14 -12.92
N SER A 28 -4.30 4.40 -14.17
CA SER A 28 -3.03 3.92 -14.74
C SER A 28 -1.93 4.93 -14.41
N ILE A 29 -0.71 4.45 -14.27
CA ILE A 29 0.48 5.28 -14.15
C ILE A 29 1.59 4.66 -14.99
N GLU A 30 2.37 5.47 -15.69
CA GLU A 30 3.57 5.04 -16.40
C GLU A 30 4.83 5.37 -15.59
N PRO A 31 5.95 4.65 -15.78
CA PRO A 31 7.20 5.06 -15.15
C PRO A 31 7.65 6.44 -15.61
N GLY A 32 8.04 7.29 -14.67
CA GLY A 32 8.32 8.72 -14.86
C GLY A 32 7.13 9.62 -14.50
N GLU A 33 5.96 9.06 -14.20
CA GLU A 33 4.77 9.83 -13.83
C GLU A 33 4.55 9.90 -12.31
N THR A 34 3.78 10.91 -11.91
CA THR A 34 3.19 11.03 -10.58
C THR A 34 1.69 11.19 -10.73
N ILE A 35 0.92 10.48 -9.90
CA ILE A 35 -0.52 10.63 -9.82
C ILE A 35 -0.95 11.12 -8.44
N VAL A 36 -1.74 12.18 -8.45
CA VAL A 36 -2.41 12.69 -7.25
C VAL A 36 -3.64 11.80 -7.01
N LEU A 37 -3.74 11.25 -5.81
CA LEU A 37 -4.92 10.54 -5.34
C LEU A 37 -5.96 11.58 -4.88
N ASP A 38 -6.90 11.19 -4.03
CA ASP A 38 -7.68 12.18 -3.28
C ASP A 38 -6.73 13.03 -2.41
N ASN A 39 -7.05 14.31 -2.17
CA ASN A 39 -6.17 15.28 -1.50
C ASN A 39 -5.64 14.76 -0.16
N ASP A 40 -6.48 14.04 0.58
CA ASP A 40 -6.10 13.50 1.89
C ASP A 40 -5.30 12.18 1.80
N LEU A 41 -5.32 11.50 0.66
CA LEU A 41 -4.59 10.26 0.41
C LEU A 41 -3.20 10.49 -0.16
N GLY A 42 -2.93 11.68 -0.72
CA GLY A 42 -1.62 12.09 -1.22
C GLY A 42 -1.37 11.65 -2.66
N GLU A 43 -0.15 11.23 -2.98
CA GLU A 43 0.28 10.96 -4.36
C GLU A 43 1.15 9.72 -4.47
N ILE A 44 1.11 9.07 -5.64
CA ILE A 44 2.00 7.97 -5.99
C ILE A 44 2.88 8.39 -7.16
N GLU A 45 4.19 8.25 -6.97
CA GLU A 45 5.20 8.40 -8.02
C GLU A 45 5.73 7.02 -8.43
N ALA A 46 5.93 6.84 -9.74
CA ALA A 46 6.54 5.65 -10.32
C ALA A 46 7.81 6.04 -11.08
N GLU A 47 8.95 5.43 -10.78
CA GLU A 47 10.24 5.78 -11.37
C GLU A 47 11.05 4.52 -11.70
N LEU A 48 11.71 4.49 -12.87
CA LEU A 48 12.71 3.46 -13.17
C LEU A 48 14.07 3.89 -12.65
N VAL A 49 14.61 3.12 -11.71
CA VAL A 49 15.89 3.43 -11.04
C VAL A 49 16.80 2.21 -11.02
N PRO A 50 18.12 2.38 -10.85
CA PRO A 50 19.00 1.26 -10.50
C PRO A 50 18.54 0.58 -9.19
N PRO A 51 18.70 -0.73 -9.02
CA PRO A 51 18.43 -1.39 -7.75
C PRO A 51 19.27 -0.75 -6.64
N PRO A 52 18.67 -0.49 -5.46
CA PRO A 52 19.43 0.04 -4.34
C PRO A 52 20.46 -0.98 -3.85
N ALA A 53 21.62 -0.48 -3.41
CA ALA A 53 22.69 -1.32 -2.88
C ALA A 53 22.28 -2.10 -1.62
N ASP A 54 21.31 -1.57 -0.85
CA ASP A 54 20.79 -2.20 0.35
C ASP A 54 19.25 -2.19 0.37
N PHE A 55 18.67 -3.32 0.76
CA PHE A 55 17.23 -3.53 0.91
C PHE A 55 16.78 -3.56 2.38
N SER A 56 17.72 -3.49 3.33
CA SER A 56 17.46 -3.66 4.78
C SER A 56 16.68 -2.51 5.43
N GLN A 57 16.78 -1.30 4.89
CA GLN A 57 16.17 -0.09 5.47
C GLN A 57 15.30 0.66 4.48
N LYS A 58 14.12 0.13 4.17
CA LYS A 58 13.16 0.81 3.31
C LYS A 58 11.97 1.35 4.09
N PRO A 59 11.64 2.64 3.93
CA PRO A 59 10.46 3.17 4.57
C PRO A 59 9.23 2.48 3.94
N PRO A 60 8.19 2.17 4.73
CA PRO A 60 7.07 1.35 4.27
C PRO A 60 6.25 1.99 3.13
N ASN A 61 6.39 3.30 2.95
CA ASN A 61 5.78 4.07 1.86
C ASN A 61 6.61 4.05 0.56
N GLU A 62 7.70 3.28 0.50
CA GLU A 62 8.44 2.99 -0.73
C GLU A 62 8.41 1.49 -1.04
N ALA A 63 8.37 1.18 -2.33
CA ALA A 63 8.56 -0.16 -2.86
C ALA A 63 9.55 -0.15 -4.02
N TYR A 64 10.33 -1.22 -4.13
CA TYR A 64 11.21 -1.47 -5.26
C TYR A 64 10.89 -2.87 -5.74
N ILE A 65 10.48 -2.98 -6.99
CA ILE A 65 10.05 -4.24 -7.57
C ILE A 65 10.74 -4.53 -8.89
N SER A 66 10.93 -5.81 -9.18
CA SER A 66 11.31 -6.27 -10.51
C SER A 66 10.19 -5.91 -11.49
N TYR A 67 10.53 -5.33 -12.64
CA TYR A 67 9.56 -4.76 -13.57
C TYR A 67 9.98 -5.01 -15.02
N SER A 68 9.04 -5.49 -15.83
CA SER A 68 9.27 -5.91 -17.22
C SER A 68 8.49 -5.11 -18.27
N GLY A 69 7.99 -3.92 -17.91
CA GLY A 69 7.27 -3.04 -18.85
C GLY A 69 5.75 -3.23 -18.89
N GLU A 70 5.19 -4.04 -18.00
CA GLU A 70 3.74 -4.25 -17.97
C GLU A 70 2.98 -3.05 -17.41
N LYS A 71 1.71 -2.90 -17.79
CA LYS A 71 0.87 -1.79 -17.34
C LYS A 71 0.77 -1.72 -15.81
N ILE A 72 0.97 -0.53 -15.24
CA ILE A 72 0.83 -0.30 -13.81
C ILE A 72 -0.55 0.31 -13.53
N LEU A 73 -1.30 -0.32 -12.62
CA LEU A 73 -2.63 0.12 -12.22
C LEU A 73 -2.68 0.35 -10.71
N ILE A 74 -3.11 1.54 -10.31
CA ILE A 74 -3.46 1.86 -8.94
C ILE A 74 -4.97 1.61 -8.77
N ALA A 75 -5.34 0.94 -7.69
CA ALA A 75 -6.73 0.62 -7.39
C ALA A 75 -7.01 0.65 -5.87
N PRO A 76 -8.26 0.84 -5.46
CA PRO A 76 -8.65 0.70 -4.07
C PRO A 76 -8.63 -0.76 -3.63
N TYR A 77 -8.54 -0.96 -2.31
CA TYR A 77 -8.84 -2.24 -1.70
C TYR A 77 -10.24 -2.73 -2.08
N SER A 78 -10.32 -3.98 -2.56
CA SER A 78 -11.56 -4.73 -2.69
C SER A 78 -11.48 -6.05 -1.93
N GLU A 79 -12.63 -6.56 -1.51
CA GLU A 79 -12.70 -7.89 -0.90
C GLU A 79 -12.33 -8.99 -1.92
N GLY A 80 -11.91 -10.14 -1.41
CA GLY A 80 -11.54 -11.30 -2.24
C GLY A 80 -10.16 -11.24 -2.88
N ILE A 81 -9.37 -10.18 -2.68
CA ILE A 81 -7.99 -10.11 -3.17
C ILE A 81 -7.09 -11.09 -2.41
N TYR A 82 -6.26 -11.81 -3.16
CA TYR A 82 -5.17 -12.63 -2.66
C TYR A 82 -3.84 -12.13 -3.20
N PHE A 83 -2.80 -12.30 -2.40
CA PHE A 83 -1.42 -12.08 -2.83
C PHE A 83 -0.47 -12.91 -1.98
N ARG A 84 0.78 -13.02 -2.43
CA ARG A 84 1.84 -13.71 -1.71
C ARG A 84 2.79 -12.67 -1.13
N PRO A 85 2.79 -12.43 0.20
CA PRO A 85 3.76 -11.54 0.85
C PRO A 85 5.19 -12.11 0.71
N LEU A 86 6.21 -11.27 0.92
CA LEU A 86 7.61 -11.65 0.80
C LEU A 86 7.96 -12.81 1.74
N GLY A 87 8.61 -13.86 1.20
CA GLY A 87 8.95 -15.08 1.92
C GLY A 87 7.76 -15.90 2.43
N GLY A 88 6.53 -15.48 2.14
CA GLY A 88 5.29 -16.06 2.67
C GLY A 88 4.59 -17.00 1.70
N VAL A 89 3.37 -17.38 2.10
CA VAL A 89 2.42 -18.13 1.27
C VAL A 89 1.28 -17.21 0.81
N SER A 90 0.61 -17.59 -0.28
CA SER A 90 -0.56 -16.85 -0.76
C SER A 90 -1.64 -16.75 0.32
N MET A 91 -2.17 -15.55 0.55
CA MET A 91 -3.20 -15.30 1.56
C MET A 91 -4.16 -14.19 1.15
N LYS A 92 -5.34 -14.15 1.78
CA LYS A 92 -6.29 -13.04 1.62
C LYS A 92 -5.65 -11.74 2.09
N LEU A 93 -5.74 -10.69 1.28
CA LEU A 93 -5.26 -9.35 1.63
C LEU A 93 -5.94 -8.82 2.90
N SER A 94 -7.22 -9.11 3.09
CA SER A 94 -7.96 -8.75 4.31
C SER A 94 -7.33 -9.35 5.58
N SER A 95 -6.92 -10.62 5.53
CA SER A 95 -6.24 -11.31 6.61
C SER A 95 -4.84 -10.74 6.85
N PHE A 96 -4.11 -10.40 5.79
CA PHE A 96 -2.80 -9.76 5.89
C PHE A 96 -2.89 -8.39 6.58
N LEU A 97 -3.77 -7.51 6.11
CA LEU A 97 -3.98 -6.18 6.69
C LEU A 97 -4.46 -6.25 8.15
N LYS A 98 -5.32 -7.22 8.47
CA LYS A 98 -5.74 -7.48 9.87
C LYS A 98 -4.54 -7.86 10.75
N LYS A 99 -3.67 -8.78 10.31
CA LYS A 99 -2.45 -9.17 11.04
C LYS A 99 -1.48 -8.00 11.24
N ARG A 100 -1.45 -7.04 10.31
CA ARG A 100 -0.67 -5.80 10.43
C ARG A 100 -1.32 -4.74 11.33
N GLY A 101 -2.47 -5.04 11.93
CA GLY A 101 -3.18 -4.11 12.81
C GLY A 101 -3.89 -2.97 12.09
N ILE A 102 -4.18 -3.12 10.79
CA ILE A 102 -4.81 -2.08 9.97
C ILE A 102 -6.35 -2.19 10.09
N PRO A 103 -7.01 -1.18 10.70
CA PRO A 103 -8.46 -1.15 10.84
C PRO A 103 -9.17 -1.11 9.49
N ALA A 104 -10.37 -1.67 9.41
CA ALA A 104 -11.13 -1.83 8.16
C ALA A 104 -11.37 -0.50 7.42
N ILE A 105 -11.61 0.58 8.16
CA ILE A 105 -11.88 1.91 7.61
C ILE A 105 -10.69 2.50 6.83
N PHE A 106 -9.46 2.23 7.25
CA PHE A 106 -8.28 2.73 6.55
C PHE A 106 -7.96 1.94 5.28
N ARG A 107 -8.50 0.72 5.12
CA ARG A 107 -8.10 -0.18 4.02
C ARG A 107 -8.45 0.37 2.64
N ARG A 108 -9.58 1.08 2.50
CA ARG A 108 -10.00 1.70 1.23
C ARG A 108 -9.13 2.88 0.80
N GLY A 109 -8.48 3.52 1.77
CA GLY A 109 -7.49 4.56 1.53
C GLY A 109 -6.09 4.02 1.25
N ILE A 110 -5.85 2.70 1.33
CA ILE A 110 -4.56 2.10 0.98
C ILE A 110 -4.53 1.84 -0.53
N PRO A 111 -3.60 2.47 -1.27
CA PRO A 111 -3.40 2.16 -2.68
C PRO A 111 -2.89 0.74 -2.85
N LEU A 112 -3.54 0.01 -3.75
CA LEU A 112 -3.05 -1.26 -4.26
C LEU A 112 -2.46 -1.03 -5.64
N VAL A 113 -1.17 -1.33 -5.80
CA VAL A 113 -0.48 -1.21 -7.09
C VAL A 113 -0.39 -2.58 -7.73
N PHE A 114 -0.98 -2.70 -8.90
CA PHE A 114 -0.95 -3.88 -9.76
C PHE A 114 0.02 -3.64 -10.91
N VAL A 115 0.75 -4.69 -11.29
CA VAL A 115 1.52 -4.74 -12.53
C VAL A 115 0.90 -5.85 -13.37
N GLY A 116 0.39 -5.47 -14.54
CA GLY A 116 -0.51 -6.30 -15.33
C GLY A 116 -1.76 -6.68 -14.50
N ARG A 117 -1.92 -7.98 -14.22
CA ARG A 117 -3.06 -8.52 -13.45
C ARG A 117 -2.71 -8.91 -12.01
N GLN A 118 -1.46 -8.72 -11.60
CA GLN A 118 -0.96 -9.22 -10.32
C GLN A 118 -0.75 -8.06 -9.35
N LEU A 119 -1.17 -8.23 -8.10
CA LEU A 119 -0.88 -7.26 -7.05
C LEU A 119 0.63 -7.24 -6.82
N ALA A 120 1.25 -6.09 -7.00
CA ALA A 120 2.69 -5.91 -6.85
C ALA A 120 3.06 -5.28 -5.51
N TRP A 121 2.25 -4.33 -5.05
CA TRP A 121 2.51 -3.62 -3.80
C TRP A 121 1.22 -3.24 -3.10
N VAL A 122 1.19 -3.49 -1.79
CA VAL A 122 0.18 -2.95 -0.87
C VAL A 122 0.82 -1.75 -0.20
N ALA A 123 0.50 -0.55 -0.65
CA ALA A 123 1.25 0.66 -0.29
C ALA A 123 1.27 0.91 1.23
N GLY A 124 2.42 1.35 1.75
CA GLY A 124 2.59 1.51 3.19
C GLY A 124 2.79 0.18 3.95
N THR A 125 2.86 -0.96 3.26
CA THR A 125 3.01 -2.27 3.90
C THR A 125 4.10 -3.15 3.27
N GLU A 126 3.81 -3.88 2.20
CA GLU A 126 4.72 -4.89 1.64
C GLU A 126 4.48 -5.13 0.15
N ILE A 127 5.54 -5.49 -0.57
CA ILE A 127 5.47 -5.96 -1.96
C ILE A 127 5.06 -7.44 -2.01
N SER A 128 4.61 -7.91 -3.16
CA SER A 128 4.39 -9.33 -3.38
C SER A 128 5.69 -10.07 -3.73
N GLU A 129 5.81 -11.32 -3.29
CA GLU A 129 6.94 -12.22 -3.52
C GLU A 129 7.29 -12.37 -5.01
N GLN A 130 6.30 -12.42 -5.90
CA GLN A 130 6.55 -12.55 -7.34
C GLN A 130 7.25 -11.34 -7.98
N PHE A 131 7.29 -10.20 -7.28
CA PHE A 131 7.90 -8.96 -7.73
C PHE A 131 9.21 -8.65 -7.00
N LYS A 132 9.73 -9.60 -6.21
CA LYS A 132 11.02 -9.45 -5.53
C LYS A 132 12.16 -9.29 -6.55
N ILE A 133 13.15 -8.52 -6.17
CA ILE A 133 14.40 -8.36 -6.91
C ILE A 133 15.33 -9.50 -6.52
N THR A 134 15.93 -10.20 -7.49
CA THR A 134 16.81 -11.35 -7.24
C THR A 134 18.28 -11.09 -7.53
N GLY A 135 18.63 -9.88 -7.99
CA GLY A 135 20.02 -9.43 -8.18
C GLY A 135 20.51 -9.48 -9.62
N GLY A 136 19.64 -9.79 -10.59
CA GLY A 136 19.95 -9.74 -12.02
C GLY A 136 19.47 -8.45 -12.71
N GLU A 137 18.64 -7.67 -12.03
CA GLU A 137 18.01 -6.47 -12.56
C GLU A 137 18.99 -5.31 -12.65
N LYS A 138 19.11 -4.69 -13.84
CA LYS A 138 19.86 -3.43 -14.01
C LYS A 138 19.03 -2.20 -13.64
N THR A 139 17.71 -2.35 -13.75
CA THR A 139 16.71 -1.31 -13.51
C THR A 139 15.53 -1.95 -12.80
N VAL A 140 14.96 -1.26 -11.83
CA VAL A 140 13.79 -1.68 -11.05
C VAL A 140 12.78 -0.55 -11.03
N LEU A 141 11.51 -0.90 -10.82
CA LEU A 141 10.46 0.10 -10.61
C LEU A 141 10.43 0.48 -9.14
N LYS A 142 10.71 1.76 -8.85
CA LYS A 142 10.51 2.38 -7.56
C LYS A 142 9.12 3.02 -7.54
N LEU A 143 8.35 2.71 -6.50
CA LEU A 143 7.06 3.30 -6.23
C LEU A 143 7.14 4.04 -4.89
N THR A 144 6.72 5.30 -4.87
CA THR A 144 6.73 6.13 -3.66
C THR A 144 5.35 6.66 -3.38
N TRP A 145 4.85 6.46 -2.16
CA TRP A 145 3.59 7.05 -1.68
C TRP A 145 3.91 8.22 -0.74
N ARG A 146 3.54 9.43 -1.13
CA ARG A 146 3.73 10.67 -0.35
C ARG A 146 2.39 11.23 0.11
N GLY A 147 2.38 11.96 1.23
CA GLY A 147 1.20 12.57 1.81
C GLY A 147 1.06 12.33 3.31
N GLU A 148 -0.03 12.81 3.91
CA GLU A 148 -0.30 12.64 5.35
C GLU A 148 -0.84 11.25 5.69
N PHE A 149 -1.63 10.63 4.80
CA PHE A 149 -2.16 9.30 5.04
C PHE A 149 -1.08 8.21 5.25
N PRO A 150 -0.01 8.08 4.45
CA PRO A 150 1.05 7.11 4.73
C PRO A 150 1.74 7.37 6.08
N ARG A 151 1.85 8.63 6.51
CA ARG A 151 2.38 9.00 7.84
C ARG A 151 1.46 8.48 8.94
N LEU A 152 0.15 8.74 8.83
CA LEU A 152 -0.88 8.25 9.74
C LEU A 152 -0.88 6.71 9.83
N LEU A 153 -0.85 6.03 8.70
CA LEU A 153 -0.82 4.57 8.63
C LEU A 153 0.42 4.00 9.34
N SER A 154 1.57 4.65 9.18
CA SER A 154 2.80 4.27 9.88
C SER A 154 2.69 4.42 11.41
N ALA A 155 1.99 5.45 11.89
CA ALA A 155 1.79 5.70 13.31
C ALA A 155 0.86 4.65 13.95
N ILE A 156 -0.24 4.33 13.27
CA ILE A 156 -1.22 3.32 13.72
C ILE A 156 -0.57 1.93 13.84
N THR A 157 0.20 1.54 12.82
CA THR A 157 0.87 0.23 12.80
C THR A 157 2.01 0.10 13.81
N LYS A 158 2.74 1.20 14.11
CA LYS A 158 3.74 1.23 15.19
C LYS A 158 3.12 1.17 16.58
N SER A 159 2.01 1.88 16.81
CA SER A 159 1.32 1.89 18.10
C SER A 159 0.75 0.51 18.46
N GLY A 160 0.19 -0.21 17.49
CA GLY A 160 -0.35 -1.57 17.70
C GLY A 160 0.70 -2.63 18.07
N ARG A 161 1.98 -2.44 17.72
CA ARG A 161 3.07 -3.37 18.08
C ARG A 161 3.63 -3.19 19.49
N ARG A 162 3.40 -2.05 20.16
CA ARG A 162 3.88 -1.81 21.53
C ARG A 162 2.95 -2.37 22.62
N ALA A 163 1.83 -2.99 22.24
CA ALA A 163 0.80 -3.48 23.15
C ALA A 163 0.67 -5.02 23.16
N GLY A 164 1.70 -5.75 22.73
CA GLY A 164 1.74 -7.22 22.71
C GLY A 164 3.01 -7.77 23.31
#